data_AF-A0A1W1BPX0-F1
#
_entry.id   AF-A0A1W1BPX0-F1
#
_cell.length_a   1.000
_cell.length_b   1.000
_cell.length_c   1.000
_cell.angle_alpha   90.00
_cell.angle_beta   90.00
_cell.angle_gamma   90.00
#
_symmetry.space_group_name_H-M   'P 1'
#
loop_
_entity.id
_entity.type
_entity.pdbx_description
1 polymer ?
#
loop_
_entity_poly.entity_id
_entity_poly.type
_entity_poly.pdbx_seq_one_letter_code
_entity_poly.pdbx_strand_id
1 'polypeptide(L)'
;MREKILAFFHNLLIYDYILFGVSFTLFILFIILAVLLRNRFGIALFCVLLGFTFVVAGPTVGYIELHKYLFRNATTLISQERLHFVDAIVVQGKLSNESQFDFKECKVIARVYKSTKSKWKNYIFRIKPLTHAILVLHNIPKGDTREFKLFVEPFRYSKEYNLTLGASCR
;
A
#
# COMPACT_ATOMS: atom_id res chain seq x y z
N MET A 1 -15.89 -18.57 -4.14
CA MET A 1 -16.15 -17.20 -3.61
C MET A 1 -16.15 -17.14 -2.09
N ARG A 2 -16.87 -18.03 -1.38
CA ARG A 2 -16.85 -18.10 0.10
C ARG A 2 -15.44 -18.20 0.71
N GLU A 3 -14.57 -19.03 0.15
CA GLU A 3 -13.16 -19.16 0.56
C GLU A 3 -12.38 -17.83 0.53
N LYS A 4 -12.55 -17.03 -0.54
CA LYS A 4 -11.90 -15.72 -0.68
C LYS A 4 -12.46 -14.70 0.31
N ILE A 5 -13.75 -14.79 0.62
CA ILE A 5 -14.44 -13.92 1.58
C ILE A 5 -14.01 -14.26 3.01
N LEU A 6 -13.93 -15.55 3.36
CA LEU A 6 -13.44 -16.01 4.66
C LEU A 6 -11.96 -15.69 4.84
N ALA A 7 -11.14 -15.87 3.82
CA ALA A 7 -9.74 -15.43 3.85
C ALA A 7 -9.63 -13.91 4.03
N PHE A 8 -10.54 -13.12 3.44
CA PHE A 8 -10.57 -11.67 3.67
C PHE A 8 -10.92 -11.33 5.12
N PHE A 9 -11.95 -11.95 5.70
CA PHE A 9 -12.35 -11.73 7.10
C PHE A 9 -11.31 -12.22 8.12
N HIS A 10 -10.68 -13.36 7.87
CA HIS A 10 -9.59 -13.89 8.71
C HIS A 10 -8.32 -13.05 8.57
N ASN A 11 -8.27 -12.20 7.54
CA ASN A 11 -7.18 -11.28 7.29
C ASN A 11 -7.45 -9.83 7.72
N LEU A 12 -8.68 -9.50 8.15
CA LEU A 12 -8.99 -8.20 8.72
C LEU A 12 -8.48 -8.11 10.15
N LEU A 13 -7.71 -7.07 10.44
CA LEU A 13 -7.25 -6.80 11.80
C LEU A 13 -8.43 -6.33 12.63
N ILE A 14 -8.36 -6.53 13.95
CA ILE A 14 -9.41 -6.03 14.86
C ILE A 14 -9.63 -4.52 14.71
N TYR A 15 -8.57 -3.80 14.32
CA TYR A 15 -8.62 -2.37 14.02
C TYR A 15 -9.51 -2.02 12.84
N ASP A 16 -9.59 -2.88 11.81
CA ASP A 16 -10.46 -2.63 10.66
C ASP A 16 -11.93 -2.69 11.09
N TYR A 17 -12.30 -3.64 11.94
CA TYR A 17 -13.65 -3.73 12.50
C TYR A 17 -14.01 -2.54 13.37
N ILE A 18 -13.08 -2.07 14.22
CA ILE A 18 -13.27 -0.85 15.01
C ILE A 18 -13.50 0.35 14.09
N LEU A 19 -12.74 0.45 13.01
CA LEU A 19 -12.83 1.56 12.06
C LEU A 19 -14.18 1.57 11.31
N PHE A 20 -14.65 0.40 10.86
CA PHE A 20 -16.00 0.25 10.30
C PHE A 20 -17.08 0.60 11.32
N GLY A 21 -16.96 0.12 12.57
CA GLY A 21 -17.91 0.38 13.64
C GLY A 21 -18.02 1.86 14.02
N VAL A 22 -16.89 2.56 14.11
CA VAL A 22 -16.84 4.00 14.40
C VAL A 22 -17.42 4.80 13.23
N SER A 23 -17.07 4.46 11.99
CA SER A 23 -17.64 5.10 10.79
C SER A 23 -19.16 4.95 10.73
N PHE A 24 -19.68 3.76 11.05
CA PHE A 24 -21.13 3.51 11.09
C PHE A 24 -21.83 4.24 12.23
N THR A 25 -21.23 4.30 13.42
CA THR A 25 -21.77 5.07 14.55
C THR A 25 -21.83 6.57 14.22
N LEU A 26 -20.79 7.12 13.59
CA LEU A 26 -20.77 8.51 13.12
C LEU A 26 -21.89 8.79 12.11
N PHE A 27 -22.15 7.85 11.20
CA PHE A 27 -23.26 7.96 10.27
C PHE A 27 -24.61 8.09 10.98
N ILE A 28 -24.90 7.19 11.93
CA ILE A 28 -26.14 7.26 12.71
C ILE A 28 -26.25 8.61 13.43
N LEU A 29 -25.15 9.09 14.01
CA LEU A 29 -25.11 10.39 14.68
C LEU A 29 -25.44 11.55 13.71
N PHE A 30 -24.91 11.54 12.48
CA PHE A 30 -25.25 12.53 11.47
C PHE A 30 -26.71 12.46 11.01
N ILE A 31 -27.30 11.26 10.94
CA ILE A 31 -28.72 11.10 10.62
C ILE A 31 -29.59 11.64 11.75
N ILE A 32 -29.28 11.35 13.02
CA ILE A 32 -30.00 11.88 14.18
C ILE A 32 -29.91 13.42 14.19
N LEU A 33 -28.72 13.98 13.95
CA LEU A 33 -28.53 15.43 13.82
C LEU A 33 -29.38 16.02 12.70
N ALA A 34 -29.42 15.38 11.53
CA ALA A 34 -30.24 15.84 10.41
C ALA A 34 -31.74 15.87 10.76
N VAL A 35 -32.23 14.88 11.52
CA VAL A 35 -33.61 14.84 12.00
C VAL A 35 -33.87 15.93 13.04
N LEU A 36 -32.95 16.17 13.98
CA LEU A 36 -33.08 17.24 14.98
C LEU A 36 -33.10 18.63 14.33
N LEU A 37 -32.29 18.83 13.30
CA LEU A 37 -32.16 20.08 12.54
C LEU A 37 -33.16 20.20 11.40
N ARG A 38 -34.25 19.40 11.40
CA ARG A 38 -35.27 19.36 10.34
C ARG A 38 -35.83 20.73 9.96
N ASN A 39 -35.89 21.68 10.89
CA ASN A 39 -36.41 23.02 10.63
C ASN A 39 -35.52 23.87 9.69
N ARG A 40 -34.26 23.45 9.48
CA ARG A 40 -33.30 24.10 8.57
C ARG A 40 -32.91 23.12 7.46
N PHE A 41 -33.73 23.07 6.41
CA PHE A 41 -33.58 22.11 5.30
C PHE A 41 -32.14 22.02 4.74
N GLY A 42 -31.47 23.16 4.55
CA GLY A 42 -30.08 23.18 4.04
C GLY A 42 -29.07 22.49 4.96
N ILE A 43 -29.20 22.67 6.28
CA ILE A 43 -28.29 22.05 7.27
C ILE A 43 -28.60 20.55 7.37
N ALA A 44 -29.88 20.18 7.39
CA ALA A 44 -30.30 18.79 7.42
C ALA A 44 -29.79 18.01 6.18
N LEU A 45 -29.92 18.58 4.98
CA LEU A 45 -29.41 17.98 3.75
C LEU A 45 -27.88 17.82 3.76
N PHE A 46 -27.16 18.82 4.25
CA PHE A 46 -25.71 18.76 4.39
C PHE A 46 -25.27 17.64 5.36
N CYS A 47 -25.94 17.50 6.51
CA CYS A 47 -25.67 16.43 7.47
C CYS A 47 -25.87 15.03 6.87
N VAL A 48 -26.93 14.83 6.06
CA VAL A 48 -27.17 13.54 5.40
C VAL A 48 -26.08 13.22 4.37
N LEU A 49 -25.71 14.19 3.51
CA LEU A 49 -24.65 14.00 2.53
C LEU A 49 -23.30 13.70 3.20
N LEU A 50 -23.01 14.40 4.29
CA LEU A 50 -21.80 14.21 5.08
C LEU A 50 -21.80 12.85 5.78
N GLY A 51 -22.95 12.39 6.29
CA GLY A 51 -23.08 11.03 6.81
C GLY A 51 -22.71 9.98 5.76
N PHE A 52 -23.26 10.08 4.55
CA PHE A 52 -22.96 9.15 3.46
C PHE A 52 -21.48 9.15 3.06
N THR A 53 -20.85 10.32 2.98
CA THR A 53 -19.41 10.38 2.70
C THR A 53 -18.59 9.74 3.81
N PHE A 54 -18.96 9.88 5.08
CA PHE A 54 -18.25 9.22 6.19
C PHE A 54 -18.34 7.69 6.16
N VAL A 55 -19.46 7.11 5.71
CA VAL A 55 -19.61 5.64 5.58
C VAL A 55 -18.76 5.08 4.44
N VAL A 56 -18.60 5.83 3.35
CA VAL A 56 -17.89 5.36 2.15
C VAL A 56 -16.40 5.72 2.22
N ALA A 57 -16.10 7.00 2.45
CA ALA A 57 -14.74 7.53 2.48
C ALA A 57 -14.03 7.20 3.79
N GLY A 58 -14.74 7.13 4.91
CA GLY A 58 -14.15 6.87 6.23
C GLY A 58 -13.39 5.54 6.28
N PRO A 59 -14.03 4.41 5.94
CA PRO A 59 -13.37 3.11 5.95
C PRO A 59 -12.27 2.98 4.91
N THR A 60 -12.45 3.55 3.73
CA THR A 60 -11.47 3.45 2.65
C THR A 60 -10.19 4.22 2.96
N VAL A 61 -10.32 5.49 3.34
CA VAL A 61 -9.15 6.33 3.72
C VAL A 61 -8.54 5.82 5.02
N GLY A 62 -9.40 5.51 6.00
CA GLY A 62 -8.98 5.01 7.30
C GLY A 62 -8.16 3.72 7.19
N TYR A 63 -8.61 2.76 6.37
CA TYR A 63 -7.88 1.51 6.14
C TYR A 63 -6.47 1.77 5.57
N ILE A 64 -6.34 2.66 4.57
CA ILE A 64 -5.08 2.96 3.90
C ILE A 64 -4.06 3.58 4.87
N GLU A 65 -4.47 4.64 5.59
CA GLU A 65 -3.57 5.34 6.51
C GLU A 65 -3.26 4.49 7.74
N LEU A 66 -4.24 3.74 8.26
CA LEU A 66 -4.04 2.84 9.37
C LEU A 66 -3.05 1.73 9.01
N HIS A 67 -3.18 1.08 7.84
CA HIS A 67 -2.24 0.03 7.43
C HIS A 67 -0.84 0.59 7.18
N LYS A 68 -0.73 1.80 6.61
CA LYS A 68 0.55 2.48 6.42
C LYS A 68 1.24 2.81 7.74
N TYR A 69 0.46 3.16 8.76
CA TYR A 69 0.96 3.42 10.11
C TYR A 69 1.31 2.13 10.87
N LEU A 70 0.42 1.14 10.85
CA LEU A 70 0.58 -0.13 11.56
C LEU A 70 1.71 -0.98 10.99
N PHE A 71 1.92 -0.97 9.67
CA PHE A 71 2.93 -1.78 8.98
C PHE A 71 4.01 -0.91 8.32
N ARG A 72 4.49 0.08 9.07
CA ARG A 72 5.58 0.94 8.62
C ARG A 72 6.81 0.12 8.29
N ASN A 73 7.26 0.20 7.05
CA ASN A 73 8.46 -0.48 6.56
C ASN A 73 9.41 0.50 5.90
N ALA A 74 10.69 0.15 5.89
CA ALA A 74 11.71 0.88 5.15
C ALA A 74 12.47 -0.08 4.24
N THR A 75 12.55 0.27 2.95
CA THR A 75 13.36 -0.46 1.97
C THR A 75 14.54 0.37 1.56
N THR A 76 15.74 -0.18 1.64
CA THR A 76 16.97 0.45 1.13
C THR A 76 17.59 -0.40 0.04
N LEU A 77 18.03 0.25 -1.03
CA LEU A 77 18.74 -0.39 -2.13
C LEU A 77 20.23 -0.40 -1.80
N ILE A 78 20.84 -1.59 -1.76
CA ILE A 78 22.27 -1.76 -1.49
C ILE A 78 23.03 -1.79 -2.81
N SER A 79 22.62 -2.67 -3.71
CA SER A 79 23.25 -2.84 -5.01
C SER A 79 22.21 -3.17 -6.08
N GLN A 80 22.51 -2.73 -7.30
CA GLN A 80 21.79 -3.11 -8.51
C GLN A 80 22.83 -3.46 -9.57
N GLU A 81 22.80 -4.70 -10.05
CA GLU A 81 23.76 -5.18 -11.03
C GLU A 81 23.03 -5.87 -12.18
N ARG A 82 23.40 -5.51 -13.41
CA ARG A 82 22.89 -6.18 -14.60
C ARG A 82 23.77 -7.37 -14.91
N LEU A 83 23.17 -8.55 -15.09
CA LEU A 83 23.93 -9.74 -15.47
C LEU A 83 24.32 -9.65 -16.96
N HIS A 84 25.57 -10.01 -17.27
CA HIS A 84 26.10 -9.98 -18.63
C HIS A 84 25.65 -11.18 -19.48
N PHE A 85 25.42 -12.33 -18.83
CA PHE A 85 25.13 -13.60 -19.50
C PHE A 85 23.64 -13.97 -19.52
N VAL A 86 22.81 -13.26 -18.75
CA VAL A 86 21.38 -13.50 -18.60
C VAL A 86 20.63 -12.18 -18.69
N ASP A 87 19.47 -12.17 -19.35
CA ASP A 87 18.56 -11.00 -19.42
C ASP A 87 17.93 -10.71 -18.05
N ALA A 88 18.73 -10.27 -17.08
CA ALA A 88 18.33 -10.14 -15.69
C ALA A 88 19.04 -8.96 -14.99
N ILE A 89 18.36 -8.36 -14.02
CA ILE A 89 18.97 -7.46 -13.04
C ILE A 89 18.90 -8.12 -11.67
N VAL A 90 20.04 -8.22 -10.98
CA VAL A 90 20.10 -8.59 -9.57
C VAL A 90 19.96 -7.34 -8.73
N VAL A 91 18.95 -7.34 -7.87
CA VAL A 91 18.68 -6.26 -6.93
C VAL A 91 18.92 -6.77 -5.53
N GLN A 92 19.86 -6.16 -4.83
CA GLN A 92 20.17 -6.44 -3.43
C GLN A 92 19.67 -5.28 -2.58
N GLY A 93 18.89 -5.58 -1.57
CA GLY A 93 18.30 -4.57 -0.70
C GLY A 93 18.13 -5.04 0.73
N LYS A 94 17.80 -4.09 1.60
CA LYS A 94 17.40 -4.32 2.98
C LYS A 94 15.95 -3.92 3.16
N LEU A 95 15.22 -4.73 3.91
CA LEU A 95 13.88 -4.44 4.40
C LEU A 95 13.94 -4.37 5.92
N SER A 96 13.64 -3.20 6.48
CA SER A 96 13.54 -3.00 7.92
C SER A 96 12.08 -2.93 8.35
N ASN A 97 11.75 -3.64 9.43
CA ASN A 97 10.47 -3.55 10.10
C ASN A 97 10.52 -2.45 11.17
N GLU A 98 10.08 -1.24 10.78
CA GLU A 98 9.95 -0.09 11.69
C GLU A 98 8.60 -0.09 12.44
N SER A 99 7.84 -1.17 12.33
CA SER A 99 6.49 -1.24 12.87
C SER A 99 6.46 -1.77 14.30
N GLN A 100 5.29 -1.70 14.94
CA GLN A 100 5.07 -2.27 16.26
C GLN A 100 4.71 -3.77 16.21
N PHE A 101 4.58 -4.35 15.02
CA PHE A 101 4.12 -5.73 14.80
C PHE A 101 5.15 -6.53 14.01
N ASP A 102 5.13 -7.86 14.18
CA ASP A 102 5.90 -8.75 13.34
C ASP A 102 5.23 -8.86 11.96
N PHE A 103 6.01 -8.76 10.88
CA PHE A 103 5.50 -9.01 9.54
C PHE A 103 5.43 -10.52 9.31
N LYS A 104 4.24 -11.06 9.13
CA LYS A 104 4.03 -12.46 8.73
C LYS A 104 4.43 -12.67 7.27
N GLU A 105 4.07 -11.72 6.43
CA GLU A 105 4.34 -11.76 4.99
C GLU A 105 4.68 -10.36 4.49
N CYS A 106 5.79 -10.23 3.76
CA CYS A 106 6.14 -9.01 3.08
C CYS A 106 6.48 -9.22 1.61
N LYS A 107 5.74 -8.53 0.75
CA LYS A 107 5.93 -8.52 -0.70
C LYS A 107 6.83 -7.36 -1.07
N VAL A 108 8.07 -7.69 -1.42
CA VAL A 108 9.03 -6.72 -1.96
C VAL A 108 8.90 -6.68 -3.46
N ILE A 109 8.72 -5.48 -4.01
CA ILE A 109 8.46 -5.23 -5.41
C ILE A 109 9.57 -4.34 -5.96
N ALA A 110 10.36 -4.85 -6.90
CA ALA A 110 11.23 -4.02 -7.72
C ALA A 110 10.51 -3.63 -9.00
N ARG A 111 10.51 -2.33 -9.31
CA ARG A 111 9.97 -1.79 -10.56
C ARG A 111 11.07 -1.08 -11.32
N VAL A 112 11.20 -1.41 -12.60
CA VAL A 112 12.20 -0.81 -13.48
C VAL A 112 11.50 0.15 -14.43
N TYR A 113 12.04 1.37 -14.55
CA TYR A 113 11.49 2.44 -15.37
C TYR A 113 12.51 2.90 -16.40
N LYS A 114 12.02 3.39 -17.55
CA LYS A 114 12.88 4.11 -18.49
C LYS A 114 13.38 5.40 -17.84
N SER A 115 14.69 5.64 -17.91
CA SER A 115 15.27 6.92 -17.51
C SER A 115 15.59 7.75 -18.74
N THR A 116 15.36 9.05 -18.66
CA THR A 116 15.78 10.01 -19.67
C THR A 116 16.27 11.30 -19.03
N LYS A 117 17.02 12.10 -19.79
CA LYS A 117 17.57 13.39 -19.34
C LYS A 117 16.48 14.44 -19.05
N SER A 118 15.27 14.28 -19.58
CA SER A 118 14.14 15.20 -19.37
C SER A 118 13.30 14.83 -18.14
N LYS A 119 13.21 15.76 -17.17
CA LYS A 119 12.40 15.59 -15.93
C LYS A 119 10.93 15.28 -16.20
N TRP A 120 10.32 15.93 -17.19
CA TRP A 120 8.91 15.75 -17.53
C TRP A 120 8.60 14.34 -18.05
N LYS A 121 9.45 13.83 -18.94
CA LYS A 121 9.30 12.47 -19.48
C LYS A 121 9.49 11.41 -18.39
N ASN A 122 10.40 11.63 -17.43
CA ASN A 122 10.58 10.73 -16.29
C ASN A 122 9.33 10.63 -15.40
N TYR A 123 8.58 11.72 -15.24
CA TYR A 123 7.33 11.70 -14.48
C TYR A 123 6.27 10.82 -15.16
N ILE A 124 6.12 10.93 -16.48
CA ILE A 124 5.19 10.09 -17.26
C ILE A 124 5.61 8.62 -17.19
N PHE A 125 6.92 8.33 -17.28
CA PHE A 125 7.42 6.96 -17.24
C PHE A 125 7.23 6.28 -15.87
N ARG A 126 7.09 7.02 -14.76
CA ARG A 126 6.77 6.43 -13.45
C ARG A 126 5.40 5.74 -13.40
N ILE A 127 4.50 6.08 -14.31
CA ILE A 127 3.15 5.51 -14.37
C ILE A 127 3.18 4.08 -14.93
N LYS A 128 4.10 3.80 -15.86
CA LYS A 128 4.19 2.49 -16.54
C LYS A 128 5.61 1.92 -16.43
N PRO A 129 5.87 1.00 -15.49
CA PRO A 129 7.16 0.31 -15.42
C PRO A 129 7.40 -0.55 -16.67
N LEU A 130 8.66 -0.71 -17.04
CA LEU A 130 9.13 -1.61 -18.09
C LEU A 130 8.86 -3.07 -17.71
N THR A 131 9.27 -3.41 -16.50
CA THR A 131 9.11 -4.73 -15.90
C THR A 131 9.09 -4.58 -14.38
N HIS A 132 8.59 -5.60 -13.70
CA HIS A 132 8.56 -5.67 -12.25
C HIS A 132 8.79 -7.11 -11.81
N ALA A 133 9.38 -7.27 -10.63
CA ALA A 133 9.53 -8.57 -9.98
C ALA A 133 9.10 -8.48 -8.52
N ILE A 134 8.60 -9.60 -7.99
CA ILE A 134 8.03 -9.70 -6.66
C ILE A 134 8.74 -10.82 -5.91
N LEU A 135 9.23 -10.53 -4.71
CA LEU A 135 9.75 -11.50 -3.75
C LEU A 135 8.89 -11.47 -2.50
N VAL A 136 8.52 -12.64 -1.99
CA VAL A 136 7.76 -12.77 -0.75
C VAL A 136 8.70 -13.22 0.37
N LEU A 137 8.85 -12.39 1.38
CA LEU A 137 9.60 -12.66 2.61
C LEU A 137 8.60 -13.00 3.72
N HIS A 138 8.94 -13.94 4.59
CA HIS A 138 8.04 -14.39 5.66
C HIS A 138 8.66 -14.16 7.04
N ASN A 139 7.82 -13.86 8.03
CA ASN A 139 8.18 -13.75 9.44
C ASN A 139 9.37 -12.81 9.71
N ILE A 140 9.20 -11.50 9.51
CA ILE A 140 10.19 -10.47 9.86
C ILE A 140 9.81 -9.86 11.21
N PRO A 141 10.56 -10.16 12.29
CA PRO A 141 10.25 -9.64 13.61
C PRO A 141 10.25 -8.11 13.65
N LYS A 142 9.54 -7.54 14.60
CA LYS A 142 9.58 -6.12 14.94
C LYS A 142 11.01 -5.65 15.15
N GLY A 143 11.37 -4.53 14.53
CA GLY A 143 12.70 -3.92 14.64
C GLY A 143 13.81 -4.66 13.89
N ASP A 144 13.51 -5.82 13.28
CA ASP A 144 14.50 -6.59 12.53
C ASP A 144 14.70 -6.03 11.13
N THR A 145 15.90 -6.24 10.58
CA THR A 145 16.26 -5.87 9.22
C THR A 145 16.73 -7.10 8.47
N ARG A 146 16.09 -7.39 7.34
CA ARG A 146 16.46 -8.49 6.46
C ARG A 146 17.03 -8.04 5.15
N GLU A 147 18.17 -8.63 4.80
CA GLU A 147 18.74 -8.53 3.46
C GLU A 147 18.01 -9.50 2.52
N PHE A 148 17.76 -9.05 1.30
CA PHE A 148 17.15 -9.88 0.26
C PHE A 148 17.85 -9.66 -1.08
N LYS A 149 17.77 -10.68 -1.92
CA LYS A 149 18.20 -10.64 -3.32
C LYS A 149 17.02 -11.00 -4.21
N LEU A 150 16.73 -10.15 -5.18
CA LEU A 150 15.64 -10.30 -6.13
C LEU A 150 16.20 -10.24 -7.56
N PHE A 151 15.74 -11.16 -8.40
CA PHE A 151 16.07 -11.17 -9.83
C PHE A 151 14.90 -10.56 -10.61
N VAL A 152 15.19 -9.54 -11.41
CA VAL A 152 14.21 -8.91 -12.31
C VAL A 152 14.39 -9.49 -13.70
N GLU A 153 13.52 -10.42 -14.06
CA GLU A 153 13.58 -11.17 -15.31
C GLU A 153 12.21 -11.20 -16.02
N PRO A 154 12.18 -11.20 -17.37
CA PRO A 154 13.29 -10.90 -18.26
C PRO A 154 13.52 -9.37 -18.39
N PHE A 155 14.79 -8.94 -18.43
CA PHE A 155 15.18 -7.54 -18.63
C PHE A 155 16.08 -7.37 -19.87
N ARG A 156 15.46 -6.96 -20.99
CA ARG A 156 16.11 -6.79 -22.30
C ARG A 156 16.41 -5.35 -22.70
N TYR A 157 16.15 -4.38 -21.81
CA TYR A 157 16.29 -2.97 -22.14
C TYR A 157 17.75 -2.52 -22.03
N SER A 158 18.29 -1.92 -23.10
CA SER A 158 19.72 -1.60 -23.22
C SER A 158 20.09 -0.15 -22.88
N LYS A 159 19.11 0.74 -22.69
CA LYS A 159 19.35 2.16 -22.38
C LYS A 159 19.30 2.43 -20.88
N GLU A 160 19.62 3.66 -20.48
CA GLU A 160 19.52 4.12 -19.09
C GLU A 160 18.13 3.83 -18.49
N TYR A 161 18.13 3.25 -17.30
CA TYR A 161 16.94 2.90 -16.54
C TYR A 161 17.09 3.31 -15.08
N ASN A 162 15.95 3.52 -14.42
CA ASN A 162 15.88 3.73 -12.98
C ASN A 162 15.16 2.56 -12.33
N LEU A 163 15.58 2.19 -11.12
CA LEU A 163 14.95 1.15 -10.33
C LEU A 163 14.37 1.75 -9.05
N THR A 164 13.17 1.32 -8.70
CA THR A 164 12.59 1.63 -7.38
C THR A 164 12.22 0.36 -6.67
N LEU A 165 12.49 0.32 -5.37
CA LEU A 165 12.02 -0.70 -4.46
C LEU A 165 10.79 -0.19 -3.70
N GLY A 166 9.83 -1.07 -3.48
CA GLY A 166 8.75 -0.85 -2.54
C GLY A 166 8.44 -2.15 -1.81
N ALA A 167 7.90 -2.05 -0.60
CA ALA A 167 7.48 -3.19 0.19
C ALA A 167 6.03 -3.01 0.66
N SER A 168 5.25 -4.08 0.58
CA SER A 168 3.93 -4.18 1.17
C SER A 168 3.96 -5.33 2.16
N CYS A 169 4.01 -4.99 3.45
CA CYS A 169 4.14 -5.95 4.54
C CYS A 169 2.86 -6.03 5.37
N ARG A 170 2.67 -7.18 6.01
CA ARG A 170 1.53 -7.49 6.89
C ARG A 170 1.92 -8.52 7.94
#